data_AF-A0A812PHV3-F1
#
_entry.id   AF-A0A812PHV3-F1
#
_cell.length_a   1.000
_cell.length_b   1.000
_cell.length_c   1.000
_cell.angle_alpha   90.00
_cell.angle_beta   90.00
_cell.angle_gamma   90.00
#
_symmetry.space_group_name_H-M   'P 1'
#
loop_
_entity.id
_entity.type
_entity.pdbx_description
1 polymer ?
#
loop_
_entity_poly.entity_id
_entity_poly.type
_entity_poly.pdbx_seq_one_letter_code
_entity_poly.pdbx_strand_id
1 'polypeptide(L)'
;MMVRTLAVALLGLVHQLAAAGHMHHLAVVRVFSTDEEVMLLKDSGAMWDTVKPCMMKSNMSEIDLILVYSKDLSMNMMAHKAVMDLEDGFMMKMDMDMYNMTNMTNGTMYDWMKCFSKITHMSAMLNPEQDVYDSNGYTTNKHWVSGPNTVFKSIMDAMYMGDWKGMYDAFFLMEMDAVPIKHYWLEQFEMEAAEMKPGNMAVRGSQYLGDKWDLFKHMMPEYLVEHINGNAIYNLEHNWTKYLYETFTSNANDDMMEEMAFDVAFAMITMDAMMDSSMFHPGWVAAMGNNMTYNWHSMLVGNYANTLLNTSFEFPTYIRHGSSKNLFENLEDDEVTLGVAFFDMRGHLKETVPTTHPFKKILGLAYFDQATMTEEIVAPGGNVTMKMMKAMYEPMYHLCETAKNVETKWFALTDNYHIVKAPVSVLMEDDDVPVLPYVLKNSKYCAERPNCKASMEQAEMLFSIDLNYHHDKYEVLYKTEDAISFCKAWDTATEGKGYGNCTLSFGPTGDDYIAWKISSPMFNITNEFVPKDK
;
A
#
# COMPACT_ATOMS: atom_id res chain seq x y z
N MET A 1 29.08 17.54 -1.68
CA MET A 1 28.27 16.33 -1.40
C MET A 1 29.12 15.16 -0.89
N MET A 2 30.26 14.82 -1.51
CA MET A 2 31.17 13.73 -1.07
C MET A 2 31.77 13.85 0.35
N VAL A 3 31.92 15.05 0.91
CA VAL A 3 32.58 15.25 2.22
C VAL A 3 31.64 14.98 3.41
N ARG A 4 30.31 15.05 3.22
CA ARG A 4 29.33 14.70 4.27
C ARG A 4 29.16 13.19 4.42
N THR A 5 29.29 12.42 3.33
CA THR A 5 29.17 10.95 3.35
C THR A 5 30.33 10.26 4.08
N LEU A 6 31.55 10.81 3.98
CA LEU A 6 32.71 10.27 4.71
C LEU A 6 32.65 10.52 6.22
N ALA A 7 32.04 11.63 6.66
CA ALA A 7 31.94 11.98 8.07
C ALA A 7 30.92 11.10 8.82
N VAL A 8 29.82 10.71 8.17
CA VAL A 8 28.83 9.77 8.72
C VAL A 8 29.41 8.36 8.83
N ALA A 9 30.19 7.92 7.82
CA ALA A 9 30.86 6.62 7.86
C ALA A 9 31.94 6.52 8.96
N LEU A 10 32.68 7.60 9.24
CA LEU A 10 33.67 7.62 10.33
C LEU A 10 33.03 7.74 11.73
N LEU A 11 31.89 8.39 11.88
CA LEU A 11 31.17 8.47 13.17
C LEU A 11 30.48 7.15 13.53
N GLY A 12 30.01 6.38 12.54
CA GLY A 12 29.51 5.01 12.74
C GLY A 12 30.59 4.04 13.21
N LEU A 13 31.82 4.16 12.67
CA LEU A 13 32.94 3.29 13.06
C LEU A 13 33.44 3.52 14.49
N VAL A 14 33.31 4.74 15.02
CA VAL A 14 33.77 5.08 16.38
C VAL A 14 32.73 4.71 17.46
N HIS A 15 31.43 4.67 17.12
CA HIS A 15 30.40 4.16 18.04
C HIS A 15 30.35 2.62 18.11
N GLN A 16 30.77 1.90 17.06
CA GLN A 16 30.85 0.44 17.07
C GLN A 16 31.91 -0.12 18.04
N LEU A 17 32.90 0.67 18.45
CA LEU A 17 33.96 0.22 19.36
C LEU A 17 33.60 0.31 20.85
N ALA A 18 32.46 0.93 21.21
CA ALA A 18 32.05 1.12 22.61
C ALA A 18 30.93 0.17 23.09
N ALA A 19 30.27 -0.57 22.20
CA ALA A 19 29.20 -1.53 22.53
C ALA A 19 29.67 -2.99 22.55
N ALA A 20 30.95 -3.23 22.85
CA ALA A 20 31.48 -4.58 23.03
C ALA A 20 31.00 -5.15 24.37
N GLY A 21 29.81 -5.77 24.39
CA GLY A 21 29.37 -6.56 25.55
C GLY A 21 27.92 -7.04 25.57
N HIS A 22 27.01 -6.47 24.76
CA HIS A 22 25.61 -6.91 24.73
C HIS A 22 25.22 -7.24 23.29
N MET A 23 24.97 -8.52 23.04
CA MET A 23 24.35 -8.97 21.79
C MET A 23 22.87 -8.60 21.88
N HIS A 24 22.37 -7.84 20.91
CA HIS A 24 20.97 -7.43 20.90
C HIS A 24 20.07 -8.63 20.64
N HIS A 25 18.97 -8.77 21.37
CA HIS A 25 17.97 -9.79 21.07
C HIS A 25 16.74 -9.13 20.48
N LEU A 26 16.52 -9.37 19.19
CA LEU A 26 15.48 -8.73 18.38
C LEU A 26 14.45 -9.77 17.94
N ALA A 27 13.22 -9.33 17.72
CA ALA A 27 12.17 -10.16 17.13
C ALA A 27 11.56 -9.52 15.89
N VAL A 28 11.29 -10.33 14.87
CA VAL A 28 10.32 -10.02 13.81
C VAL A 28 9.02 -10.72 14.18
N VAL A 29 7.96 -9.96 14.40
CA VAL A 29 6.66 -10.48 14.80
C VAL A 29 5.73 -10.43 13.59
N ARG A 30 5.40 -11.59 13.03
CA ARG A 30 4.57 -11.74 11.84
C ARG A 30 3.16 -12.20 12.18
N VAL A 31 2.19 -11.31 12.03
CA VAL A 31 0.77 -11.55 12.36
C VAL A 31 0.02 -12.05 11.14
N PHE A 32 -0.86 -13.05 11.30
CA PHE A 32 -1.76 -13.57 10.25
C PHE A 32 -3.10 -14.07 10.84
N SER A 33 -4.17 -14.03 10.05
CA SER A 33 -5.55 -14.25 10.52
C SER A 33 -6.42 -15.06 9.54
N THR A 34 -6.51 -14.62 8.28
CA THR A 34 -7.44 -15.18 7.28
C THR A 34 -6.85 -16.37 6.52
N ASP A 35 -7.68 -17.14 5.82
CA ASP A 35 -7.20 -18.24 4.97
C ASP A 35 -6.30 -17.72 3.82
N GLU A 36 -6.56 -16.51 3.31
CA GLU A 36 -5.69 -15.86 2.32
C GLU A 36 -4.32 -15.54 2.92
N GLU A 37 -4.30 -15.00 4.13
CA GLU A 37 -3.05 -14.70 4.86
C GLU A 37 -2.27 -15.96 5.23
N VAL A 38 -2.95 -17.07 5.54
CA VAL A 38 -2.29 -18.37 5.74
C VAL A 38 -1.62 -18.85 4.45
N MET A 39 -2.23 -18.61 3.28
CA MET A 39 -1.61 -18.90 1.99
C MET A 39 -0.41 -17.98 1.71
N LEU A 40 -0.54 -16.68 1.98
CA LEU A 40 0.56 -15.72 1.87
C LEU A 40 1.75 -16.09 2.78
N LEU A 41 1.49 -16.61 3.98
CA LEU A 41 2.54 -17.09 4.88
C LEU A 41 3.30 -18.27 4.25
N LYS A 42 2.60 -19.22 3.63
CA LYS A 42 3.24 -20.34 2.92
C LYS A 42 4.09 -19.85 1.74
N ASP A 43 3.54 -18.93 0.94
CA ASP A 43 4.22 -18.39 -0.23
C ASP A 43 5.45 -17.55 0.15
N SER A 44 5.42 -16.92 1.33
CA SER A 44 6.55 -16.14 1.85
C SER A 44 7.82 -16.98 2.02
N GLY A 45 7.70 -18.28 2.26
CA GLY A 45 8.83 -19.19 2.38
C GLY A 45 9.70 -19.19 1.11
N ALA A 46 9.09 -19.40 -0.06
CA ALA A 46 9.82 -19.37 -1.33
C ALA A 46 10.23 -17.93 -1.73
N MET A 47 9.37 -16.96 -1.45
CA MET A 47 9.64 -15.55 -1.76
C MET A 47 10.88 -15.02 -1.03
N TRP A 48 11.11 -15.39 0.22
CA TRP A 48 12.27 -14.89 0.96
C TRP A 48 13.60 -15.50 0.48
N ASP A 49 13.59 -16.56 -0.33
CA ASP A 49 14.80 -17.00 -1.03
C ASP A 49 15.13 -16.11 -2.25
N THR A 50 14.12 -15.49 -2.86
CA THR A 50 14.31 -14.51 -3.94
C THR A 50 14.64 -13.13 -3.39
N VAL A 51 14.10 -12.75 -2.23
CA VAL A 51 14.41 -11.51 -1.50
C VAL A 51 15.02 -11.83 -0.14
N LYS A 52 16.27 -12.32 -0.19
CA LYS A 52 17.03 -12.81 0.98
C LYS A 52 16.99 -11.86 2.18
N PRO A 53 16.55 -12.30 3.38
CA PRO A 53 16.53 -11.49 4.59
C PRO A 53 17.89 -10.98 5.06
N CYS A 54 18.94 -11.80 4.92
CA CYS A 54 20.30 -11.46 5.31
C CYS A 54 21.31 -12.03 4.30
N MET A 55 22.49 -11.41 4.19
CA MET A 55 23.59 -11.99 3.43
C MET A 55 24.27 -13.10 4.24
N MET A 56 24.48 -12.84 5.53
CA MET A 56 25.02 -13.75 6.52
C MET A 56 24.31 -13.54 7.86
N LYS A 57 24.28 -14.57 8.70
CA LYS A 57 23.73 -14.43 10.05
C LYS A 57 24.53 -13.38 10.82
N SER A 58 23.82 -12.48 11.49
CA SER A 58 24.46 -11.42 12.27
C SER A 58 25.25 -12.00 13.45
N ASN A 59 26.40 -11.39 13.74
CA ASN A 59 27.16 -11.63 14.97
C ASN A 59 26.89 -10.54 16.03
N MET A 60 26.07 -9.54 15.69
CA MET A 60 25.74 -8.39 16.56
C MET A 60 24.41 -8.58 17.27
N SER A 61 23.47 -9.32 16.67
CA SER A 61 22.15 -9.58 17.24
C SER A 61 21.68 -11.02 17.02
N GLU A 62 20.91 -11.54 17.97
CA GLU A 62 20.05 -12.70 17.77
C GLU A 62 18.69 -12.20 17.29
N ILE A 63 18.24 -12.64 16.11
CA ILE A 63 16.95 -12.23 15.55
C ILE A 63 16.04 -13.44 15.49
N ASP A 64 14.92 -13.39 16.19
CA ASP A 64 13.91 -14.45 16.16
C ASP A 64 12.73 -14.07 15.27
N LEU A 65 12.09 -15.07 14.64
CA LEU A 65 10.82 -14.92 13.95
C LEU A 65 9.70 -15.48 14.82
N ILE A 66 8.70 -14.64 15.09
CA ILE A 66 7.54 -15.00 15.90
C ILE A 66 6.30 -14.94 15.00
N LEU A 67 5.66 -16.09 14.80
CA LEU A 67 4.43 -16.22 14.02
C LEU A 67 3.21 -16.09 14.96
N VAL A 68 2.39 -15.06 14.75
CA VAL A 68 1.23 -14.76 15.61
C VAL A 68 -0.05 -15.02 14.83
N TYR A 69 -0.76 -16.09 15.19
CA TYR A 69 -2.09 -16.32 14.65
C TYR A 69 -3.13 -15.55 15.46
N SER A 70 -4.00 -14.80 14.78
CA SER A 70 -5.00 -13.94 15.42
C SER A 70 -5.97 -14.76 16.30
N LYS A 71 -6.35 -15.96 15.86
CA LYS A 71 -7.30 -16.85 16.54
C LYS A 71 -6.56 -17.97 17.28
N ASP A 72 -7.31 -18.97 17.74
CA ASP A 72 -6.73 -20.21 18.27
C ASP A 72 -6.13 -21.05 17.13
N LEU A 73 -4.78 -21.14 17.10
CA LEU A 73 -4.06 -21.89 16.08
C LEU A 73 -4.43 -23.37 16.10
N SER A 74 -4.72 -23.94 17.26
CA SER A 74 -5.06 -25.36 17.40
C SER A 74 -6.40 -25.72 16.75
N MET A 75 -7.25 -24.72 16.55
CA MET A 75 -8.59 -24.87 15.96
C MET A 75 -8.61 -24.67 14.45
N ASN A 76 -7.56 -24.09 13.84
CA ASN A 76 -7.44 -23.94 12.39
C ASN A 76 -6.34 -24.87 11.84
N MET A 77 -6.75 -26.01 11.28
CA MET A 77 -5.83 -27.01 10.73
C MET A 77 -4.94 -26.46 9.60
N MET A 78 -5.42 -25.52 8.79
CA MET A 78 -4.63 -24.95 7.70
C MET A 78 -3.53 -24.04 8.24
N ALA A 79 -3.89 -23.15 9.17
CA ALA A 79 -2.95 -22.24 9.84
C ALA A 79 -1.92 -23.03 10.67
N HIS A 80 -2.38 -24.00 11.47
CA HIS A 80 -1.51 -24.86 12.27
C HIS A 80 -0.50 -25.57 11.39
N LYS A 81 -0.95 -26.18 10.30
CA LYS A 81 -0.05 -26.86 9.36
C LYS A 81 0.97 -25.89 8.77
N ALA A 82 0.57 -24.68 8.37
CA ALA A 82 1.49 -23.69 7.80
C ALA A 82 2.61 -23.30 8.77
N VAL A 83 2.27 -23.10 10.05
CA VAL A 83 3.23 -22.78 11.11
C VAL A 83 4.18 -23.96 11.37
N MET A 84 3.63 -25.17 11.55
CA MET A 84 4.45 -26.36 11.82
C MET A 84 5.40 -26.66 10.65
N ASP A 85 4.93 -26.54 9.40
CA ASP A 85 5.75 -26.77 8.20
C ASP A 85 6.95 -25.78 8.14
N LEU A 86 6.81 -24.55 8.67
CA LEU A 86 7.91 -23.58 8.78
C LEU A 86 8.84 -23.87 9.97
N GLU A 87 8.31 -24.21 11.13
CA GLU A 87 9.11 -24.54 12.32
C GLU A 87 9.93 -25.82 12.10
N ASP A 88 9.30 -26.88 11.59
CA ASP A 88 9.98 -28.14 11.24
C ASP A 88 11.04 -27.90 10.15
N GLY A 89 10.71 -27.08 9.14
CA GLY A 89 11.65 -26.68 8.09
C GLY A 89 12.89 -25.96 8.64
N PHE A 90 12.70 -25.07 9.60
CA PHE A 90 13.80 -24.38 10.31
C PHE A 90 14.64 -25.37 11.12
N MET A 91 14.03 -26.24 11.90
CA MET A 91 14.75 -27.24 12.69
C MET A 91 15.58 -28.17 11.80
N MET A 92 15.02 -28.64 10.68
CA MET A 92 15.74 -29.42 9.68
C MET A 92 16.93 -28.64 9.10
N LYS A 93 16.77 -27.35 8.78
CA LYS A 93 17.86 -26.50 8.28
C LYS A 93 19.00 -26.40 9.29
N MET A 94 18.67 -26.15 10.55
CA MET A 94 19.65 -26.00 11.63
C MET A 94 20.41 -27.29 11.89
N ASP A 95 19.72 -28.45 11.87
CA ASP A 95 20.36 -29.76 12.03
C ASP A 95 21.29 -30.08 10.84
N MET A 96 20.87 -29.76 9.61
CA MET A 96 21.69 -29.97 8.41
C MET A 96 22.99 -29.14 8.46
N ASP A 97 22.90 -27.87 8.84
CA ASP A 97 24.07 -26.98 8.96
C ASP A 97 24.99 -27.42 10.11
N MET A 98 24.43 -27.90 11.23
CA MET A 98 25.21 -28.39 12.37
C MET A 98 25.95 -29.71 12.09
N TYR A 99 25.32 -30.64 11.36
CA TYR A 99 25.89 -31.97 11.09
C TYR A 99 26.51 -32.13 9.70
N ASN A 100 26.56 -31.06 8.88
CA ASN A 100 27.06 -31.07 7.50
C ASN A 100 26.41 -32.17 6.64
N MET A 101 25.10 -32.37 6.82
CA MET A 101 24.33 -33.39 6.11
C MET A 101 23.85 -32.84 4.76
N THR A 102 24.09 -33.58 3.67
CA THR A 102 23.71 -33.17 2.31
C THR A 102 22.54 -33.96 1.70
N ASN A 103 22.05 -34.99 2.40
CA ASN A 103 21.08 -35.97 1.87
C ASN A 103 19.77 -36.03 2.67
N MET A 104 19.04 -34.92 2.76
CA MET A 104 17.64 -34.90 3.21
C MET A 104 16.78 -34.22 2.14
N THR A 105 15.77 -34.93 1.63
CA THR A 105 14.92 -34.49 0.51
C THR A 105 13.45 -34.28 0.88
N ASN A 106 13.09 -34.43 2.17
CA ASN A 106 11.70 -34.35 2.60
C ASN A 106 11.52 -33.21 3.63
N GLY A 107 10.93 -32.10 3.19
CA GLY A 107 10.58 -30.95 4.03
C GLY A 107 10.65 -29.62 3.27
N THR A 108 9.89 -28.62 3.72
CA THR A 108 9.99 -27.22 3.25
C THR A 108 11.16 -26.55 3.95
N MET A 109 12.35 -26.65 3.37
CA MET A 109 13.57 -26.02 3.87
C MET A 109 13.99 -24.88 2.95
N TYR A 110 14.21 -23.70 3.52
CA TYR A 110 14.64 -22.52 2.77
C TYR A 110 15.99 -22.00 3.28
N ASP A 111 16.77 -21.38 2.40
CA ASP A 111 18.11 -20.90 2.75
C ASP A 111 18.07 -19.67 3.65
N TRP A 112 17.02 -18.86 3.55
CA TRP A 112 16.84 -17.70 4.41
C TRP A 112 16.66 -18.05 5.89
N MET A 113 16.23 -19.26 6.24
CA MET A 113 15.95 -19.67 7.62
C MET A 113 17.17 -19.50 8.54
N LYS A 114 18.38 -19.63 8.01
CA LYS A 114 19.65 -19.41 8.75
C LYS A 114 19.85 -17.98 9.23
N CYS A 115 19.09 -17.02 8.70
CA CYS A 115 19.14 -15.63 9.12
C CYS A 115 18.54 -15.42 10.52
N PHE A 116 17.69 -16.34 10.96
CA PHE A 116 17.04 -16.29 12.27
C PHE A 116 17.77 -17.19 13.29
N SER A 117 17.65 -16.83 14.56
CA SER A 117 18.11 -17.65 15.68
C SER A 117 17.07 -18.67 16.12
N LYS A 118 15.79 -18.32 15.99
CA LYS A 118 14.66 -19.18 16.30
C LYS A 118 13.45 -18.81 15.46
N ILE A 119 12.61 -19.80 15.14
CA ILE A 119 11.23 -19.58 14.69
C ILE A 119 10.30 -20.14 15.77
N THR A 120 9.32 -19.35 16.19
CA THR A 120 8.32 -19.72 17.20
C THR A 120 6.95 -19.20 16.82
N HIS A 121 5.91 -19.64 17.53
CA HIS A 121 4.55 -19.15 17.32
C HIS A 121 3.80 -18.87 18.63
N MET A 122 2.71 -18.10 18.52
CA MET A 122 1.68 -17.96 19.55
C MET A 122 0.30 -17.75 18.91
N SER A 123 -0.76 -17.87 19.73
CA SER A 123 -2.12 -17.50 19.37
C SER A 123 -2.55 -16.26 20.15
N ALA A 124 -3.16 -15.28 19.49
CA ALA A 124 -3.76 -14.11 20.14
C ALA A 124 -5.17 -14.39 20.69
N MET A 125 -5.74 -15.56 20.38
CA MET A 125 -6.97 -16.08 20.99
C MET A 125 -8.19 -15.15 20.83
N LEU A 126 -8.27 -14.43 19.71
CA LEU A 126 -9.45 -13.64 19.36
C LEU A 126 -10.72 -14.51 19.33
N ASN A 127 -11.78 -14.01 19.96
CA ASN A 127 -13.09 -14.64 19.84
C ASN A 127 -13.78 -14.22 18.51
N PRO A 128 -14.83 -14.92 18.05
CA PRO A 128 -15.49 -14.63 16.79
C PRO A 128 -16.08 -13.21 16.66
N GLU A 129 -16.39 -12.54 17.77
CA GLU A 129 -16.94 -11.18 17.77
C GLU A 129 -15.84 -10.12 17.59
N GLN A 130 -14.60 -10.44 18.02
CA GLN A 130 -13.41 -9.60 17.86
C GLN A 130 -12.66 -9.86 16.56
N ASP A 131 -12.95 -10.96 15.88
CA ASP A 131 -12.29 -11.38 14.64
C ASP A 131 -12.83 -10.60 13.43
N VAL A 132 -12.51 -9.29 13.39
CA VAL A 132 -13.00 -8.34 12.38
C VAL A 132 -12.19 -8.34 11.08
N TYR A 133 -11.29 -9.32 10.90
CA TYR A 133 -10.54 -9.55 9.67
C TYR A 133 -11.39 -10.11 8.52
N ASP A 134 -12.72 -10.16 8.66
CA ASP A 134 -13.68 -10.47 7.58
C ASP A 134 -13.82 -9.29 6.61
N SER A 135 -13.84 -9.56 5.30
CA SER A 135 -13.82 -8.59 4.20
C SER A 135 -15.06 -7.67 4.13
N ASN A 136 -16.05 -7.84 5.01
CA ASN A 136 -17.20 -6.92 5.13
C ASN A 136 -17.16 -6.08 6.42
N GLY A 137 -16.27 -6.41 7.36
CA GLY A 137 -16.21 -5.80 8.69
C GLY A 137 -15.78 -4.34 8.66
N TYR A 138 -14.78 -3.99 7.83
CA TYR A 138 -14.19 -2.65 7.79
C TYR A 138 -15.15 -1.55 7.32
N THR A 139 -16.17 -1.88 6.51
CA THR A 139 -17.12 -0.89 5.98
C THR A 139 -18.35 -0.67 6.86
N THR A 140 -18.68 -1.63 7.73
CA THR A 140 -19.95 -1.66 8.46
C THR A 140 -19.79 -1.73 9.97
N ASN A 141 -18.68 -2.27 10.47
CA ASN A 141 -18.42 -2.36 11.90
C ASN A 141 -17.61 -1.16 12.38
N LYS A 142 -18.22 -0.31 13.21
CA LYS A 142 -17.51 0.82 13.85
C LYS A 142 -16.36 0.38 14.76
N HIS A 143 -16.36 -0.89 15.19
CA HIS A 143 -15.36 -1.50 16.05
C HIS A 143 -14.36 -2.36 15.28
N TRP A 144 -14.16 -2.12 13.99
CA TRP A 144 -13.27 -2.94 13.16
C TRP A 144 -11.82 -3.00 13.66
N VAL A 145 -11.38 -1.99 14.42
CA VAL A 145 -10.03 -1.91 15.01
C VAL A 145 -9.83 -2.81 16.23
N SER A 146 -10.90 -3.31 16.86
CA SER A 146 -10.79 -4.06 18.13
C SER A 146 -10.02 -5.37 17.98
N GLY A 147 -10.17 -6.03 16.82
CA GLY A 147 -9.42 -7.24 16.47
C GLY A 147 -7.91 -6.99 16.40
N PRO A 148 -7.44 -6.15 15.45
CA PRO A 148 -6.03 -5.76 15.35
C PRO A 148 -5.43 -5.25 16.67
N ASN A 149 -6.17 -4.41 17.39
CA ASN A 149 -5.73 -3.88 18.69
C ASN A 149 -5.56 -5.00 19.73
N THR A 150 -6.45 -6.00 19.75
CA THR A 150 -6.35 -7.16 20.66
C THR A 150 -5.17 -8.06 20.30
N VAL A 151 -4.84 -8.21 19.01
CA VAL A 151 -3.62 -8.93 18.59
C VAL A 151 -2.38 -8.19 19.05
N PHE A 152 -2.29 -6.88 18.78
CA PHE A 152 -1.18 -6.05 19.25
C PHE A 152 -1.02 -6.12 20.77
N LYS A 153 -2.14 -6.02 21.51
CA LYS A 153 -2.15 -6.19 22.96
C LYS A 153 -1.59 -7.55 23.39
N SER A 154 -2.01 -8.64 22.73
CA SER A 154 -1.55 -9.99 23.07
C SER A 154 -0.04 -10.15 22.87
N ILE A 155 0.51 -9.54 21.81
CA ILE A 155 1.96 -9.48 21.56
C ILE A 155 2.66 -8.71 22.68
N MET A 156 2.19 -7.51 23.00
CA MET A 156 2.79 -6.66 24.03
C MET A 156 2.70 -7.29 25.42
N ASP A 157 1.60 -7.97 25.75
CA ASP A 157 1.47 -8.75 26.99
C ASP A 157 2.50 -9.89 27.04
N ALA A 158 2.71 -10.62 25.95
CA ALA A 158 3.74 -11.65 25.89
C ALA A 158 5.16 -11.07 26.10
N MET A 159 5.44 -9.90 25.52
CA MET A 159 6.73 -9.20 25.60
C MET A 159 7.00 -8.57 26.97
N TYR A 160 6.00 -8.00 27.66
CA TYR A 160 6.18 -7.30 28.94
C TYR A 160 5.84 -8.13 30.17
N MET A 161 4.91 -9.08 30.06
CA MET A 161 4.30 -9.77 31.19
C MET A 161 4.32 -11.29 31.07
N GLY A 162 4.38 -11.83 29.86
CA GLY A 162 4.26 -13.26 29.57
C GLY A 162 5.59 -13.96 29.30
N ASP A 163 5.54 -14.95 28.41
CA ASP A 163 6.62 -15.91 28.16
C ASP A 163 7.89 -15.29 27.59
N TRP A 164 7.81 -14.08 27.03
CA TRP A 164 8.95 -13.37 26.43
C TRP A 164 9.45 -12.19 27.27
N LYS A 165 8.98 -12.08 28.52
CA LYS A 165 9.36 -10.98 29.40
C LYS A 165 10.87 -10.87 29.57
N GLY A 166 11.42 -9.74 29.11
CA GLY A 166 12.85 -9.42 29.21
C GLY A 166 13.74 -10.26 28.31
N MET A 167 13.17 -10.95 27.31
CA MET A 167 13.95 -11.65 26.29
C MET A 167 14.43 -10.71 25.19
N TYR A 168 13.57 -9.80 24.72
CA TYR A 168 13.86 -8.96 23.57
C TYR A 168 14.08 -7.49 23.95
N ASP A 169 15.03 -6.84 23.28
CA ASP A 169 15.29 -5.40 23.39
C ASP A 169 14.26 -4.59 22.58
N ALA A 170 13.92 -5.10 21.40
CA ALA A 170 12.95 -4.50 20.49
C ALA A 170 12.34 -5.57 19.58
N PHE A 171 11.17 -5.27 19.01
CA PHE A 171 10.58 -6.08 17.96
C PHE A 171 10.07 -5.22 16.80
N PHE A 172 10.16 -5.76 15.59
CA PHE A 172 9.49 -5.22 14.41
C PHE A 172 8.15 -5.92 14.22
N LEU A 173 7.05 -5.17 14.29
CA LEU A 173 5.74 -5.67 13.90
C LEU A 173 5.66 -5.68 12.37
N MET A 174 5.50 -6.86 11.80
CA MET A 174 5.42 -7.11 10.37
C MET A 174 4.07 -7.76 10.07
N GLU A 175 3.07 -6.93 9.76
CA GLU A 175 1.75 -7.40 9.35
C GLU A 175 1.83 -8.22 8.05
N MET A 176 0.81 -9.01 7.72
CA MET A 176 0.91 -9.96 6.60
C MET A 176 1.12 -9.31 5.24
N ASP A 177 0.57 -8.13 5.06
CA ASP A 177 0.73 -7.31 3.87
C ASP A 177 2.02 -6.48 3.90
N ALA A 178 2.88 -6.63 4.91
CA ALA A 178 4.25 -6.16 4.87
C ALA A 178 5.13 -7.15 4.07
N VAL A 179 5.63 -6.70 2.93
CA VAL A 179 6.36 -7.52 1.96
C VAL A 179 7.78 -7.00 1.77
N PRO A 180 8.82 -7.82 1.97
CA PRO A 180 10.18 -7.45 1.62
C PRO A 180 10.35 -7.30 0.11
N ILE A 181 10.95 -6.19 -0.30
CA ILE A 181 11.20 -5.84 -1.70
C ILE A 181 12.70 -5.70 -2.02
N LYS A 182 13.54 -5.66 -0.97
CA LYS A 182 15.01 -5.64 -1.12
C LYS A 182 15.65 -6.72 -0.27
N HIS A 183 16.74 -7.26 -0.82
CA HIS A 183 17.64 -8.12 -0.08
C HIS A 183 18.16 -7.41 1.19
N TYR A 184 18.51 -8.22 2.18
CA TYR A 184 19.22 -7.81 3.39
C TYR A 184 18.40 -6.89 4.31
N TRP A 185 17.08 -7.01 4.27
CA TRP A 185 16.18 -6.21 5.09
C TRP A 185 16.34 -6.45 6.60
N LEU A 186 16.84 -7.62 7.03
CA LEU A 186 17.17 -7.85 8.45
C LEU A 186 18.41 -7.06 8.91
N GLU A 187 19.37 -6.81 8.01
CA GLU A 187 20.53 -5.97 8.32
C GLU A 187 20.07 -4.52 8.53
N GLN A 188 19.13 -4.04 7.71
CA GLN A 188 18.51 -2.74 7.92
C GLN A 188 17.70 -2.68 9.23
N PHE A 189 16.96 -3.75 9.56
CA PHE A 189 16.25 -3.84 10.83
C PHE A 189 17.20 -3.76 12.03
N GLU A 190 18.27 -4.56 12.02
CA GLU A 190 19.30 -4.55 13.05
C GLU A 190 19.94 -3.17 13.20
N MET A 191 20.31 -2.52 12.09
CA MET A 191 20.86 -1.17 12.10
C MET A 191 19.89 -0.15 12.73
N GLU A 192 18.63 -0.16 12.34
CA GLU A 192 17.64 0.78 12.87
C GLU A 192 17.33 0.55 14.35
N ALA A 193 17.27 -0.72 14.79
CA ALA A 193 17.08 -1.10 16.18
C ALA A 193 18.27 -0.64 17.06
N ALA A 194 19.51 -0.83 16.58
CA ALA A 194 20.72 -0.39 17.28
C ALA A 194 20.79 1.15 17.47
N GLU A 195 20.18 1.92 16.57
CA GLU A 195 20.09 3.38 16.66
C GLU A 195 19.01 3.87 17.64
N MET A 196 18.03 3.03 18.01
CA MET A 196 16.89 3.46 18.83
C MET A 196 17.32 3.94 20.21
N LYS A 197 18.17 3.17 20.90
CA LYS A 197 18.62 3.50 22.27
C LYS A 197 19.47 4.79 22.30
N PRO A 198 20.51 4.96 21.45
CA PRO A 198 21.25 6.23 21.36
C PRO A 198 20.37 7.42 20.94
N GLY A 199 19.37 7.18 20.08
CA GLY A 199 18.44 8.19 19.62
C GLY A 199 17.29 8.51 20.58
N ASN A 200 17.20 7.82 21.73
CA ASN A 200 16.07 7.91 22.66
C ASN A 200 14.72 7.69 21.96
N MET A 201 14.68 6.68 21.08
CA MET A 201 13.53 6.31 20.27
C MET A 201 12.75 5.19 20.96
N ALA A 202 11.44 5.40 21.13
CA ALA A 202 10.49 4.43 21.64
C ALA A 202 9.87 3.60 20.51
N VAL A 203 9.45 4.30 19.46
CA VAL A 203 8.86 3.70 18.26
C VAL A 203 9.56 4.29 17.05
N ARG A 204 9.93 3.44 16.09
CA ARG A 204 10.49 3.85 14.81
C ARG A 204 9.81 3.13 13.67
N GLY A 205 9.26 3.87 12.71
CA GLY A 205 8.60 3.29 11.53
C GLY A 205 8.46 4.34 10.44
N SER A 206 7.59 4.11 9.48
CA SER A 206 7.27 5.08 8.43
C SER A 206 5.91 5.72 8.66
N GLN A 207 5.81 7.01 8.39
CA GLN A 207 4.52 7.70 8.36
C GLN A 207 3.59 7.03 7.34
N TYR A 208 2.29 6.96 7.64
CA TYR A 208 1.30 6.57 6.65
C TYR A 208 1.30 7.52 5.43
N LEU A 209 1.57 6.96 4.25
CA LEU A 209 1.58 7.64 2.95
C LEU A 209 0.37 7.20 2.12
N GLY A 210 -0.83 7.60 2.56
CA GLY A 210 -2.07 7.39 1.81
C GLY A 210 -2.67 8.67 1.26
N ASP A 211 -3.37 8.55 0.13
CA ASP A 211 -4.08 9.62 -0.58
C ASP A 211 -5.56 9.72 -0.19
N LYS A 212 -6.11 8.70 0.49
CA LYS A 212 -7.52 8.62 0.90
C LYS A 212 -8.03 9.87 1.63
N TRP A 213 -7.14 10.62 2.27
CA TRP A 213 -7.49 11.83 3.03
C TRP A 213 -7.15 13.13 2.32
N ASP A 214 -6.51 13.12 1.14
CA ASP A 214 -5.96 14.33 0.52
C ASP A 214 -6.99 15.46 0.34
N LEU A 215 -8.23 15.13 -0.05
CA LEU A 215 -9.30 16.11 -0.26
C LEU A 215 -9.72 16.86 1.01
N PHE A 216 -9.58 16.24 2.18
CA PHE A 216 -9.99 16.79 3.47
C PHE A 216 -8.86 16.74 4.53
N LYS A 217 -7.61 16.57 4.09
CA LYS A 217 -6.43 16.46 4.95
C LYS A 217 -6.28 17.65 5.89
N HIS A 218 -6.62 18.84 5.40
CA HIS A 218 -6.63 20.09 6.16
C HIS A 218 -7.70 20.15 7.27
N MET A 219 -8.67 19.24 7.26
CA MET A 219 -9.71 19.12 8.27
C MET A 219 -9.43 18.00 9.29
N MET A 220 -8.42 17.18 9.04
CA MET A 220 -8.11 16.03 9.87
C MET A 220 -7.14 16.40 11.01
N PRO A 221 -7.25 15.75 12.18
CA PRO A 221 -6.26 15.90 13.24
C PRO A 221 -4.86 15.50 12.78
N GLU A 222 -3.84 16.22 13.27
CA GLU A 222 -2.43 15.98 12.92
C GLU A 222 -2.00 14.54 13.24
N TYR A 223 -2.39 14.00 14.40
CA TYR A 223 -2.08 12.61 14.78
C TYR A 223 -2.64 11.58 13.82
N LEU A 224 -3.75 11.87 13.14
CA LEU A 224 -4.31 10.95 12.15
C LEU A 224 -3.46 11.01 10.89
N VAL A 225 -3.02 12.18 10.47
CA VAL A 225 -2.24 12.40 9.25
C VAL A 225 -0.78 11.97 9.38
N GLU A 226 -0.22 12.05 10.59
CA GLU A 226 1.22 11.90 10.85
C GLU A 226 1.57 10.66 11.70
N HIS A 227 0.64 9.73 11.90
CA HIS A 227 0.93 8.47 12.58
C HIS A 227 1.90 7.57 11.79
N ILE A 228 2.67 6.78 12.54
CA ILE A 228 3.37 5.59 12.04
C ILE A 228 2.32 4.49 11.88
N ASN A 229 2.31 3.77 10.78
CA ASN A 229 1.21 2.89 10.38
C ASN A 229 1.32 1.44 10.91
N GLY A 230 1.55 1.26 12.22
CA GLY A 230 1.59 -0.05 12.89
C GLY A 230 2.80 -0.94 12.58
N ASN A 231 3.20 -1.06 11.31
CA ASN A 231 4.43 -1.71 10.88
C ASN A 231 5.63 -0.85 11.29
N ALA A 232 6.19 -1.15 12.46
CA ALA A 232 7.20 -0.35 13.13
C ALA A 232 8.06 -1.20 14.07
N ILE A 233 9.21 -0.66 14.44
CA ILE A 233 10.06 -1.17 15.49
C ILE A 233 9.62 -0.56 16.82
N TYR A 234 9.33 -1.41 17.80
CA TYR A 234 8.96 -1.05 19.16
C TYR A 234 10.11 -1.38 20.11
N ASN A 235 10.71 -0.35 20.71
CA ASN A 235 11.79 -0.50 21.68
C ASN A 235 11.21 -0.86 23.05
N LEU A 236 11.36 -2.12 23.45
CA LEU A 236 10.80 -2.65 24.70
C LEU A 236 11.53 -2.11 25.94
N GLU A 237 12.80 -1.72 25.80
CA GLU A 237 13.57 -1.08 26.88
C GLU A 237 13.18 0.38 27.14
N HIS A 238 12.48 1.04 26.21
CA HIS A 238 12.15 2.45 26.34
C HIS A 238 10.90 2.67 27.20
N ASN A 239 11.02 3.49 28.25
CA ASN A 239 9.91 3.77 29.18
C ASN A 239 8.66 4.34 28.48
N TRP A 240 8.84 5.15 27.43
CA TRP A 240 7.72 5.67 26.64
C TRP A 240 6.93 4.58 25.91
N THR A 241 7.57 3.55 25.33
CA THR A 241 6.86 2.43 24.69
C THR A 241 5.94 1.73 25.67
N LYS A 242 6.45 1.47 26.88
CA LYS A 242 5.68 0.89 27.97
C LYS A 242 4.54 1.81 28.41
N TYR A 243 4.80 3.11 28.56
CA TYR A 243 3.78 4.10 28.93
C TYR A 243 2.65 4.18 27.90
N LEU A 244 2.98 4.21 26.61
CA LEU A 244 2.00 4.19 25.52
C LEU A 244 1.12 2.95 25.61
N TYR A 245 1.75 1.77 25.77
CA TYR A 245 1.04 0.50 25.92
C TYR A 245 0.09 0.51 27.12
N GLU A 246 0.59 0.82 28.32
CA GLU A 246 -0.21 0.83 29.56
C GLU A 246 -1.36 1.83 29.50
N THR A 247 -1.15 2.98 28.86
CA THR A 247 -2.18 4.00 28.67
C THR A 247 -3.27 3.51 27.71
N PHE A 248 -2.86 2.95 26.57
CA PHE A 248 -3.76 2.45 25.54
C PHE A 248 -4.64 1.30 26.04
N THR A 249 -4.09 0.38 26.84
CA THR A 249 -4.83 -0.78 27.36
C THR A 249 -5.48 -0.56 28.73
N SER A 250 -5.46 0.67 29.26
CA SER A 250 -6.07 0.93 30.57
C SER A 250 -7.59 0.92 30.48
N ASN A 251 -8.28 0.37 31.50
CA ASN A 251 -9.74 0.32 31.53
C ASN A 251 -10.42 1.71 31.49
N ALA A 252 -9.68 2.78 31.76
CA ALA A 252 -10.18 4.15 31.62
C ALA A 252 -10.35 4.56 30.15
N ASN A 253 -9.74 3.80 29.23
CA ASN A 253 -9.64 4.04 27.81
C ASN A 253 -10.16 2.83 26.99
N ASP A 254 -11.10 2.05 27.53
CA ASP A 254 -11.70 0.91 26.79
C ASP A 254 -12.28 1.36 25.43
N ASP A 255 -12.84 2.57 25.36
CA ASP A 255 -13.30 3.17 24.10
C ASP A 255 -12.16 3.38 23.08
N MET A 256 -10.91 3.62 23.51
CA MET A 256 -9.77 3.76 22.59
C MET A 256 -9.41 2.43 21.92
N MET A 257 -9.40 1.32 22.67
CA MET A 257 -9.16 -0.02 22.13
C MET A 257 -10.23 -0.45 21.13
N GLU A 258 -11.46 0.05 21.29
CA GLU A 258 -12.61 -0.33 20.47
C GLU A 258 -12.84 0.60 19.26
N GLU A 259 -12.34 1.84 19.29
CA GLU A 259 -12.68 2.86 18.27
C GLU A 259 -11.46 3.47 17.56
N MET A 260 -10.25 3.31 18.09
CA MET A 260 -9.03 3.87 17.51
C MET A 260 -7.96 2.79 17.30
N ALA A 261 -7.38 2.71 16.09
CA ALA A 261 -6.25 1.84 15.84
C ALA A 261 -5.07 2.22 16.77
N PHE A 262 -4.37 1.23 17.31
CA PHE A 262 -3.34 1.41 18.34
C PHE A 262 -2.22 2.38 17.92
N ASP A 263 -1.89 2.39 16.63
CA ASP A 263 -0.84 3.20 16.03
C ASP A 263 -1.25 4.69 15.91
N VAL A 264 -2.52 4.94 15.59
CA VAL A 264 -3.16 6.27 15.67
C VAL A 264 -3.25 6.73 17.13
N ALA A 265 -3.61 5.84 18.05
CA ALA A 265 -3.66 6.13 19.49
C ALA A 265 -2.28 6.51 20.04
N PHE A 266 -1.22 5.81 19.64
CA PHE A 266 0.15 6.10 20.04
C PHE A 266 0.61 7.47 19.52
N ALA A 267 0.26 7.81 18.28
CA ALA A 267 0.50 9.14 17.72
C ALA A 267 -0.26 10.23 18.49
N MET A 268 -1.54 10.02 18.78
CA MET A 268 -2.38 10.95 19.53
C MET A 268 -1.81 11.21 20.93
N ILE A 269 -1.52 10.15 21.69
CA ILE A 269 -0.95 10.26 23.04
C ILE A 269 0.40 10.99 22.99
N THR A 270 1.25 10.66 22.01
CA THR A 270 2.58 11.28 21.88
C THR A 270 2.50 12.76 21.53
N MET A 271 1.73 13.13 20.51
CA MET A 271 1.59 14.54 20.11
C MET A 271 0.93 15.39 21.19
N ASP A 272 -0.06 14.83 21.90
CA ASP A 272 -0.67 15.52 23.05
C ASP A 272 0.33 15.67 24.20
N ALA A 273 1.10 14.62 24.54
CA ALA A 273 2.09 14.65 25.62
C ALA A 273 3.23 15.67 25.40
N MET A 274 3.51 16.03 24.15
CA MET A 274 4.47 17.09 23.80
C MET A 274 3.97 18.49 24.20
N MET A 275 2.70 18.65 24.55
CA MET A 275 2.14 19.90 25.09
C MET A 275 2.22 19.91 26.62
N ASP A 276 2.80 20.96 27.20
CA ASP A 276 2.98 21.10 28.66
C ASP A 276 1.69 20.98 29.49
N SER A 277 0.53 21.27 28.87
CA SER A 277 -0.79 21.20 29.50
C SER A 277 -1.46 19.82 29.43
N SER A 278 -0.88 18.86 28.70
CA SER A 278 -1.46 17.54 28.52
C SER A 278 -1.39 16.69 29.79
N MET A 279 -2.39 15.84 29.98
CA MET A 279 -2.37 14.82 31.03
C MET A 279 -1.31 13.74 30.81
N PHE A 280 -0.81 13.57 29.58
CA PHE A 280 0.24 12.61 29.23
C PHE A 280 1.66 13.18 29.38
N HIS A 281 1.78 14.51 29.49
CA HIS A 281 3.06 15.22 29.62
C HIS A 281 3.97 14.69 30.76
N PRO A 282 3.46 14.34 31.96
CA PRO A 282 4.31 13.77 33.01
C PRO A 282 4.99 12.46 32.60
N GLY A 283 4.30 11.60 31.83
CA GLY A 283 4.87 10.36 31.30
C GLY A 283 5.97 10.64 30.27
N TRP A 284 5.76 11.65 29.42
CA TRP A 284 6.72 12.07 28.41
C TRP A 284 8.02 12.57 29.03
N VAL A 285 7.91 13.46 30.03
CA VAL A 285 9.07 13.95 30.79
C VAL A 285 9.78 12.82 31.53
N ALA A 286 9.04 11.89 32.15
CA ALA A 286 9.63 10.75 32.85
C ALA A 286 10.39 9.79 31.91
N ALA A 287 9.95 9.69 30.65
CA ALA A 287 10.63 8.95 29.60
C ALA A 287 11.74 9.74 28.90
N MET A 288 12.06 10.97 29.36
CA MET A 288 12.99 11.89 28.70
C MET A 288 12.64 12.15 27.22
N GLY A 289 11.34 12.17 26.91
CA GLY A 289 10.84 12.26 25.54
C GLY A 289 11.35 13.49 24.79
N ASN A 290 11.65 13.29 23.51
CA ASN A 290 12.08 14.33 22.59
C ASN A 290 11.50 14.09 21.18
N ASN A 291 11.83 14.94 20.21
CA ASN A 291 11.30 14.83 18.84
C ASN A 291 11.71 13.54 18.08
N MET A 292 12.65 12.76 18.60
CA MET A 292 13.05 11.45 18.06
C MET A 292 12.38 10.28 18.80
N THR A 293 11.68 10.53 19.91
CA THR A 293 11.07 9.46 20.70
C THR A 293 9.97 8.71 19.93
N TYR A 294 9.27 9.39 19.03
CA TYR A 294 8.34 8.77 18.07
C TYR A 294 8.79 9.15 16.66
N ASN A 295 9.60 8.29 16.05
CA ASN A 295 10.35 8.63 14.84
C ASN A 295 9.75 7.96 13.59
N TRP A 296 9.17 8.76 12.71
CA TRP A 296 8.60 8.30 11.43
C TRP A 296 9.63 8.17 10.29
N HIS A 297 10.92 8.37 10.57
CA HIS A 297 12.00 8.15 9.60
C HIS A 297 12.57 6.73 9.71
N SER A 298 12.02 5.84 8.89
CA SER A 298 12.53 4.48 8.67
C SER A 298 12.88 4.27 7.20
N MET A 299 13.99 3.58 6.96
CA MET A 299 14.31 2.97 5.66
C MET A 299 13.95 1.49 5.64
N LEU A 300 13.77 0.85 6.80
CA LEU A 300 13.31 -0.53 6.90
C LEU A 300 11.96 -0.69 6.23
N VAL A 301 10.96 0.09 6.63
CA VAL A 301 9.58 -0.05 6.15
C VAL A 301 9.08 1.24 5.50
N GLY A 302 8.38 1.11 4.38
CA GLY A 302 7.57 2.19 3.79
C GLY A 302 6.09 1.88 3.94
N ASN A 303 5.37 2.77 4.60
CA ASN A 303 3.96 2.58 4.92
C ASN A 303 3.07 3.24 3.88
N TYR A 304 2.82 2.53 2.77
CA TYR A 304 1.96 3.00 1.69
C TYR A 304 0.52 2.58 1.97
N ALA A 305 -0.46 3.38 1.53
CA ALA A 305 -1.83 2.90 1.55
C ALA A 305 -1.96 1.62 0.69
N ASN A 306 -2.93 0.77 1.04
CA ASN A 306 -3.33 -0.39 0.22
C ASN A 306 -4.04 0.07 -1.06
N THR A 307 -3.34 0.84 -1.88
CA THR A 307 -3.74 1.35 -3.19
C THR A 307 -2.93 0.63 -4.26
N LEU A 308 -3.31 0.83 -5.52
CA LEU A 308 -2.52 0.33 -6.65
C LEU A 308 -1.19 1.11 -6.69
N LEU A 309 -0.07 0.42 -6.53
CA LEU A 309 1.26 1.01 -6.39
C LEU A 309 2.15 0.64 -7.57
N ASN A 310 3.09 1.53 -7.87
CA ASN A 310 4.13 1.28 -8.86
C ASN A 310 5.47 0.92 -8.16
N THR A 311 6.27 0.07 -8.80
CA THR A 311 7.63 -0.29 -8.36
C THR A 311 8.55 0.92 -8.14
N SER A 312 8.32 2.06 -8.80
CA SER A 312 9.15 3.26 -8.55
C SER A 312 9.01 3.84 -7.14
N PHE A 313 7.95 3.48 -6.39
CA PHE A 313 7.76 3.91 -5.01
C PHE A 313 8.70 3.19 -4.03
N GLU A 314 9.42 2.17 -4.48
CA GLU A 314 10.27 1.30 -3.65
C GLU A 314 11.60 1.92 -3.21
N PHE A 315 11.98 3.10 -3.71
CA PHE A 315 13.19 3.80 -3.25
C PHE A 315 12.80 4.84 -2.19
N PRO A 316 13.20 4.71 -0.89
CA PRO A 316 14.38 4.03 -0.36
C PRO A 316 14.14 2.79 0.53
N THR A 317 12.95 2.19 0.57
CA THR A 317 12.51 1.25 1.62
C THR A 317 12.89 -0.22 1.36
N TYR A 318 13.05 -1.04 2.41
CA TYR A 318 13.39 -2.48 2.27
C TYR A 318 12.17 -3.40 2.34
N ILE A 319 11.19 -3.01 3.15
CA ILE A 319 9.91 -3.65 3.36
C ILE A 319 8.83 -2.64 2.99
N ARG A 320 7.81 -3.11 2.31
CA ARG A 320 6.66 -2.30 1.92
C ARG A 320 5.44 -2.78 2.65
N HIS A 321 4.70 -1.89 3.28
CA HIS A 321 3.35 -2.19 3.74
C HIS A 321 2.37 -2.05 2.56
N GLY A 322 1.66 -3.14 2.26
CA GLY A 322 0.72 -3.27 1.14
C GLY A 322 0.95 -4.56 0.31
N SER A 323 -0.15 -5.17 -0.15
CA SER A 323 -0.14 -6.46 -0.87
C SER A 323 0.74 -6.44 -2.13
N SER A 324 1.57 -7.48 -2.32
CA SER A 324 2.38 -7.67 -3.55
C SER A 324 1.53 -7.71 -4.82
N LYS A 325 0.25 -8.11 -4.71
CA LYS A 325 -0.72 -8.09 -5.80
C LYS A 325 -1.05 -6.68 -6.32
N ASN A 326 -0.64 -5.64 -5.59
CA ASN A 326 -0.81 -4.25 -5.98
C ASN A 326 0.51 -3.62 -6.48
N LEU A 327 1.52 -4.43 -6.83
CA LEU A 327 2.72 -3.98 -7.53
C LEU A 327 2.49 -4.09 -9.04
N PHE A 328 2.75 -2.98 -9.71
CA PHE A 328 2.66 -2.88 -11.15
C PHE A 328 3.88 -2.16 -11.70
N GLU A 329 4.26 -2.49 -12.92
CA GLU A 329 5.23 -1.74 -13.68
C GLU A 329 4.64 -0.42 -14.15
N ASN A 330 5.53 0.54 -14.40
CA ASN A 330 5.17 1.73 -15.15
C ASN A 330 5.07 1.39 -16.62
N LEU A 331 4.00 1.83 -17.26
CA LEU A 331 4.00 1.91 -18.72
C LEU A 331 5.13 2.82 -19.20
N GLU A 332 5.84 2.37 -20.25
CA GLU A 332 6.85 3.17 -20.93
C GLU A 332 6.26 4.52 -21.40
N ASP A 333 7.00 5.57 -21.09
CA ASP A 333 6.57 6.96 -21.13
C ASP A 333 6.18 7.46 -22.55
N ASP A 334 6.59 6.75 -23.61
CA ASP A 334 6.32 7.08 -25.01
C ASP A 334 5.10 6.34 -25.62
N GLU A 335 4.58 5.32 -24.93
CA GLU A 335 3.44 4.52 -25.36
C GLU A 335 2.07 5.09 -24.96
N VAL A 336 2.03 6.16 -24.15
CA VAL A 336 0.79 6.73 -23.60
C VAL A 336 0.63 8.23 -23.82
N THR A 337 -0.59 8.64 -24.19
CA THR A 337 -1.00 10.05 -24.23
C THR A 337 -2.04 10.33 -23.15
N LEU A 338 -1.91 11.46 -22.44
CA LEU A 338 -2.97 11.97 -21.58
C LEU A 338 -3.92 12.86 -22.40
N GLY A 339 -5.16 12.41 -22.61
CA GLY A 339 -6.23 13.19 -23.20
C GLY A 339 -6.96 14.04 -22.16
N VAL A 340 -7.02 15.34 -22.37
CA VAL A 340 -7.54 16.31 -21.40
C VAL A 340 -8.72 17.08 -21.99
N ALA A 341 -9.86 17.04 -21.32
CA ALA A 341 -10.97 17.93 -21.59
C ALA A 341 -10.73 19.30 -20.94
N PHE A 342 -10.65 20.36 -21.74
CA PHE A 342 -10.54 21.73 -21.25
C PHE A 342 -11.90 22.43 -21.34
N PHE A 343 -12.58 22.56 -20.20
CA PHE A 343 -13.90 23.21 -20.14
C PHE A 343 -13.81 24.74 -20.12
N ASP A 344 -12.74 25.28 -19.56
CA ASP A 344 -12.45 26.71 -19.51
C ASP A 344 -10.94 26.97 -19.41
N MET A 345 -10.55 28.25 -19.27
CA MET A 345 -9.16 28.65 -19.04
C MET A 345 -8.73 28.53 -17.56
N ARG A 346 -9.62 28.06 -16.68
CA ARG A 346 -9.34 27.87 -15.25
C ARG A 346 -8.91 26.41 -15.04
N GLY A 347 -8.48 26.07 -13.83
CA GLY A 347 -8.03 24.71 -13.50
C GLY A 347 -6.53 24.64 -13.19
N HIS A 348 -6.12 23.49 -12.69
CA HIS A 348 -4.81 23.30 -12.05
C HIS A 348 -3.89 22.38 -12.84
N LEU A 349 -4.39 21.69 -13.88
CA LEU A 349 -3.61 20.69 -14.60
C LEU A 349 -2.27 21.25 -15.09
N LYS A 350 -2.29 22.39 -15.80
CA LYS A 350 -1.07 23.00 -16.36
C LYS A 350 -0.02 23.35 -15.30
N GLU A 351 -0.46 23.70 -14.09
CA GLU A 351 0.43 24.02 -12.96
C GLU A 351 1.15 22.76 -12.44
N THR A 352 0.58 21.59 -12.70
CA THR A 352 1.06 20.29 -12.22
C THR A 352 1.77 19.43 -13.27
N VAL A 353 1.69 19.79 -14.56
CA VAL A 353 2.46 19.11 -15.63
C VAL A 353 3.99 19.16 -15.39
N PRO A 354 4.60 20.23 -14.82
CA PRO A 354 6.03 20.22 -14.51
C PRO A 354 6.46 19.27 -13.35
N THR A 355 5.62 18.32 -12.94
CA THR A 355 5.90 17.34 -11.86
C THR A 355 6.30 15.97 -12.41
N THR A 356 6.61 15.00 -11.55
CA THR A 356 6.98 13.63 -11.97
C THR A 356 5.74 12.79 -12.33
N HIS A 357 5.61 12.44 -13.61
CA HIS A 357 4.52 11.61 -14.16
C HIS A 357 4.94 10.91 -15.47
N PRO A 358 4.22 9.87 -15.95
CA PRO A 358 4.65 9.09 -17.11
C PRO A 358 4.31 9.74 -18.46
N PHE A 359 3.31 10.63 -18.51
CA PHE A 359 2.81 11.17 -19.78
C PHE A 359 3.80 12.14 -20.46
N LYS A 360 4.50 11.72 -21.52
CA LYS A 360 5.32 12.66 -22.35
C LYS A 360 4.52 13.35 -23.44
N LYS A 361 3.32 12.87 -23.72
CA LYS A 361 2.39 13.47 -24.69
C LYS A 361 1.09 13.80 -23.97
N ILE A 362 0.67 15.06 -24.09
CA ILE A 362 -0.63 15.52 -23.59
C ILE A 362 -1.41 16.11 -24.77
N LEU A 363 -2.63 15.62 -24.98
CA LEU A 363 -3.58 16.18 -25.94
C LEU A 363 -4.68 16.90 -25.18
N GLY A 364 -4.75 18.23 -25.29
CA GLY A 364 -5.84 19.02 -24.74
C GLY A 364 -6.89 19.37 -25.78
N LEU A 365 -8.13 18.95 -25.54
CA LEU A 365 -9.31 19.29 -26.34
C LEU A 365 -10.09 20.39 -25.63
N ALA A 366 -10.05 21.61 -26.17
CA ALA A 366 -10.70 22.78 -25.60
C ALA A 366 -12.12 22.96 -26.14
N TYR A 367 -13.10 23.00 -25.25
CA TYR A 367 -14.52 23.24 -25.54
C TYR A 367 -14.88 24.73 -25.52
N PHE A 368 -13.88 25.58 -25.78
CA PHE A 368 -13.98 27.01 -26.00
C PHE A 368 -13.06 27.40 -27.16
N ASP A 369 -13.13 28.65 -27.61
CA ASP A 369 -12.34 29.08 -28.75
C ASP A 369 -10.84 29.08 -28.43
N GLN A 370 -10.10 28.16 -29.05
CA GLN A 370 -8.71 27.89 -28.77
C GLN A 370 -7.98 27.59 -30.08
N ALA A 371 -6.97 28.40 -30.40
CA ALA A 371 -6.09 28.11 -31.54
C ALA A 371 -5.30 26.81 -31.28
N THR A 372 -5.05 26.05 -32.33
CA THR A 372 -4.16 24.88 -32.23
C THR A 372 -2.77 25.36 -31.87
N MET A 373 -2.22 24.86 -30.76
CA MET A 373 -0.87 25.16 -30.30
C MET A 373 -0.18 23.90 -29.81
N THR A 374 1.15 23.93 -29.82
CA THR A 374 1.99 22.89 -29.24
C THR A 374 3.05 23.57 -28.40
N GLU A 375 3.17 23.15 -27.15
CA GLU A 375 4.17 23.65 -26.21
C GLU A 375 4.98 22.49 -25.63
N GLU A 376 6.23 22.76 -25.31
CA GLU A 376 7.12 21.82 -24.63
C GLU A 376 7.32 22.29 -23.20
N ILE A 377 7.06 21.41 -22.24
CA ILE A 377 7.10 21.68 -20.81
C ILE A 377 8.21 20.83 -20.19
N VAL A 378 9.12 21.46 -19.45
CA VAL A 378 10.22 20.74 -18.78
C VAL A 378 9.70 20.11 -17.50
N ALA A 379 9.86 18.78 -17.36
CA ALA A 379 9.50 18.03 -16.15
C ALA A 379 10.66 17.14 -15.67
N PRO A 380 10.71 16.76 -14.37
CA PRO A 380 11.81 15.96 -13.80
C PRO A 380 12.07 14.62 -14.50
N GLY A 381 11.03 14.00 -15.07
CA GLY A 381 11.13 12.74 -15.83
C GLY A 381 11.42 12.91 -17.32
N GLY A 382 11.67 14.12 -17.82
CA GLY A 382 11.84 14.41 -19.26
C GLY A 382 10.82 15.43 -19.77
N ASN A 383 11.08 15.97 -20.96
CA ASN A 383 10.22 17.02 -21.54
C ASN A 383 8.88 16.44 -21.98
N VAL A 384 7.81 17.19 -21.71
CA VAL A 384 6.43 16.85 -22.03
C VAL A 384 5.97 17.71 -23.21
N THR A 385 5.45 17.10 -24.26
CA THR A 385 4.83 17.79 -25.39
C THR A 385 3.33 17.90 -25.15
N MET A 386 2.82 19.12 -25.04
CA MET A 386 1.39 19.40 -24.88
C MET A 386 0.82 20.04 -26.15
N LYS A 387 -0.09 19.34 -26.82
CA LYS A 387 -0.82 19.81 -27.99
C LYS A 387 -2.23 20.21 -27.58
N MET A 388 -2.57 21.48 -27.72
CA MET A 388 -3.91 22.00 -27.49
C MET A 388 -4.61 22.23 -28.82
N MET A 389 -5.88 21.84 -28.94
CA MET A 389 -6.71 22.14 -30.10
C MET A 389 -8.17 22.34 -29.70
N LYS A 390 -8.92 23.02 -30.56
CA LYS A 390 -10.37 23.19 -30.39
C LYS A 390 -11.06 21.84 -30.58
N ALA A 391 -11.95 21.50 -29.65
CA ALA A 391 -12.79 20.32 -29.77
C ALA A 391 -13.80 20.49 -30.92
N MET A 392 -14.04 19.40 -31.65
CA MET A 392 -15.02 19.34 -32.74
C MET A 392 -16.40 18.89 -32.24
N TYR A 393 -16.46 18.19 -31.11
CA TYR A 393 -17.69 17.66 -30.53
C TYR A 393 -17.99 18.28 -29.16
N GLU A 394 -19.11 17.88 -28.56
CA GLU A 394 -19.49 18.27 -27.20
C GLU A 394 -18.61 17.53 -26.16
N PRO A 395 -18.44 18.08 -24.93
CA PRO A 395 -17.55 17.48 -23.93
C PRO A 395 -17.83 16.04 -23.52
N MET A 396 -19.09 15.63 -23.67
CA MET A 396 -19.50 14.24 -23.46
C MET A 396 -18.84 13.25 -24.42
N TYR A 397 -18.38 13.68 -25.60
CA TYR A 397 -17.76 12.85 -26.62
C TYR A 397 -16.22 12.80 -26.50
N HIS A 398 -15.68 13.30 -25.38
CA HIS A 398 -14.25 13.44 -25.13
C HIS A 398 -13.45 12.16 -25.39
N LEU A 399 -13.93 10.99 -24.93
CA LEU A 399 -13.25 9.70 -25.15
C LEU A 399 -13.02 9.44 -26.65
N CYS A 400 -14.08 9.57 -27.44
CA CYS A 400 -14.04 9.26 -28.86
C CYS A 400 -13.33 10.32 -29.69
N GLU A 401 -13.37 11.58 -29.27
CA GLU A 401 -12.59 12.62 -29.91
C GLU A 401 -11.09 12.47 -29.61
N THR A 402 -10.72 12.15 -28.37
CA THR A 402 -9.33 11.84 -28.00
C THR A 402 -8.80 10.65 -28.79
N ALA A 403 -9.53 9.53 -28.85
CA ALA A 403 -9.13 8.34 -29.59
C ALA A 403 -8.79 8.61 -31.07
N LYS A 404 -9.46 9.57 -31.71
CA LYS A 404 -9.21 9.96 -33.11
C LYS A 404 -7.95 10.82 -33.30
N ASN A 405 -7.46 11.45 -32.24
CA ASN A 405 -6.40 12.47 -32.31
C ASN A 405 -5.10 12.05 -31.60
N VAL A 406 -5.09 10.91 -30.91
CA VAL A 406 -3.87 10.33 -30.31
C VAL A 406 -3.20 9.36 -31.27
N GLU A 407 -1.87 9.30 -31.21
CA GLU A 407 -1.04 8.42 -32.06
C GLU A 407 -0.34 7.32 -31.25
N THR A 408 -0.40 7.40 -29.92
CA THR A 408 0.19 6.41 -29.02
C THR A 408 -0.67 5.15 -28.96
N LYS A 409 -0.06 4.02 -28.56
CA LYS A 409 -0.75 2.73 -28.40
C LYS A 409 -1.88 2.83 -27.37
N TRP A 410 -1.63 3.57 -26.29
CA TRP A 410 -2.56 3.78 -25.19
C TRP A 410 -2.89 5.27 -24.99
N PHE A 411 -4.04 5.55 -24.40
CA PHE A 411 -4.33 6.87 -23.84
C PHE A 411 -5.16 6.78 -22.55
N ALA A 412 -4.92 7.72 -21.65
CA ALA A 412 -5.73 7.95 -20.46
C ALA A 412 -6.54 9.24 -20.63
N LEU A 413 -7.60 9.41 -19.84
CA LEU A 413 -8.46 10.59 -19.89
C LEU A 413 -8.45 11.35 -18.58
N THR A 414 -8.54 12.68 -18.67
CA THR A 414 -8.76 13.56 -17.51
C THR A 414 -9.42 14.87 -17.96
N ASP A 415 -9.55 15.84 -17.07
CA ASP A 415 -9.96 17.20 -17.39
C ASP A 415 -9.05 18.25 -16.74
N ASN A 416 -9.25 19.52 -17.10
CA ASN A 416 -8.40 20.63 -16.67
C ASN A 416 -8.49 20.96 -15.17
N TYR A 417 -9.46 20.41 -14.43
CA TYR A 417 -9.58 20.60 -12.98
C TYR A 417 -8.86 19.53 -12.17
N HIS A 418 -8.53 18.39 -12.79
CA HIS A 418 -7.68 17.39 -12.16
C HIS A 418 -6.24 17.89 -12.05
N ILE A 419 -5.53 17.33 -11.08
CA ILE A 419 -4.10 17.57 -10.86
C ILE A 419 -3.32 16.29 -11.18
N VAL A 420 -2.18 16.44 -11.82
CA VAL A 420 -1.19 15.36 -11.94
C VAL A 420 -0.26 15.51 -10.74
N LYS A 421 -0.67 14.94 -9.60
CA LYS A 421 0.10 15.04 -8.36
C LYS A 421 1.07 13.87 -8.26
N ALA A 422 2.34 14.16 -8.46
CA ALA A 422 3.40 13.18 -8.38
C ALA A 422 3.41 12.44 -7.02
N PRO A 423 3.81 11.17 -7.02
CA PRO A 423 3.98 10.29 -8.20
C PRO A 423 2.64 9.81 -8.79
N VAL A 424 2.42 10.06 -10.09
CA VAL A 424 1.35 9.43 -10.88
C VAL A 424 1.97 8.28 -11.67
N SER A 425 1.27 7.17 -11.82
CA SER A 425 1.75 6.00 -12.56
C SER A 425 0.60 5.38 -13.35
N VAL A 426 0.88 4.94 -14.57
CA VAL A 426 -0.03 4.08 -15.34
C VAL A 426 0.43 2.67 -15.07
N LEU A 427 -0.43 1.92 -14.38
CA LEU A 427 -0.07 0.64 -13.79
C LEU A 427 -0.30 -0.49 -14.79
N MET A 428 0.76 -1.27 -15.03
CA MET A 428 0.77 -2.45 -15.89
C MET A 428 1.18 -3.68 -15.08
N GLU A 429 0.55 -4.83 -15.27
CA GLU A 429 1.15 -6.11 -14.89
C GLU A 429 2.19 -6.51 -15.95
N ASP A 430 2.97 -7.56 -15.65
CA ASP A 430 3.94 -8.16 -16.57
C ASP A 430 3.34 -8.31 -18.00
N ASP A 431 4.17 -8.13 -19.03
CA ASP A 431 3.80 -8.21 -20.46
C ASP A 431 2.88 -7.08 -20.99
N ASP A 432 3.02 -5.84 -20.48
CA ASP A 432 2.25 -4.66 -20.94
C ASP A 432 0.72 -4.82 -20.81
N VAL A 433 0.23 -5.49 -19.77
CA VAL A 433 -1.22 -5.64 -19.52
C VAL A 433 -1.70 -4.58 -18.52
N PRO A 434 -2.50 -3.58 -18.93
CA PRO A 434 -2.92 -2.52 -18.03
C PRO A 434 -3.84 -3.01 -16.91
N VAL A 435 -3.65 -2.41 -15.73
CA VAL A 435 -4.60 -2.55 -14.64
C VAL A 435 -5.92 -1.87 -15.02
N LEU A 436 -7.02 -2.54 -14.73
CA LEU A 436 -8.38 -2.04 -14.89
C LEU A 436 -9.04 -1.92 -13.51
N PRO A 437 -8.96 -0.73 -12.88
CA PRO A 437 -9.64 -0.47 -11.62
C PRO A 437 -11.16 -0.62 -11.78
N TYR A 438 -11.81 -1.17 -10.75
CA TYR A 438 -13.26 -1.32 -10.74
C TYR A 438 -13.88 -1.07 -9.37
N VAL A 439 -15.18 -0.81 -9.37
CA VAL A 439 -16.02 -0.80 -8.16
C VAL A 439 -17.12 -1.84 -8.34
N LEU A 440 -17.34 -2.70 -7.34
CA LEU A 440 -18.42 -3.69 -7.40
C LEU A 440 -19.80 -3.02 -7.55
N LYS A 441 -20.64 -3.55 -8.45
CA LYS A 441 -22.02 -3.05 -8.72
C LYS A 441 -22.86 -2.95 -7.45
N ASN A 442 -22.71 -3.92 -6.55
CA ASN A 442 -23.44 -4.01 -5.29
C ASN A 442 -22.75 -3.29 -4.12
N SER A 443 -21.59 -2.66 -4.34
CA SER A 443 -20.94 -1.85 -3.30
C SER A 443 -21.81 -0.65 -2.95
N LYS A 444 -21.73 -0.20 -1.70
CA LYS A 444 -22.37 1.04 -1.25
C LYS A 444 -21.97 2.25 -2.12
N TYR A 445 -20.71 2.29 -2.55
CA TYR A 445 -20.16 3.36 -3.39
C TYR A 445 -20.82 3.45 -4.76
N CYS A 446 -21.20 2.33 -5.38
CA CYS A 446 -21.94 2.35 -6.64
C CYS A 446 -23.46 2.45 -6.41
N ALA A 447 -24.00 1.64 -5.49
CA ALA A 447 -25.44 1.52 -5.26
C ALA A 447 -26.09 2.85 -4.78
N GLU A 448 -25.35 3.66 -4.01
CA GLU A 448 -25.85 4.95 -3.51
C GLU A 448 -25.55 6.14 -4.44
N ARG A 449 -24.74 5.95 -5.50
CA ARG A 449 -24.38 7.02 -6.44
C ARG A 449 -25.19 6.87 -7.73
N PRO A 450 -26.17 7.78 -8.00
CA PRO A 450 -27.01 7.70 -9.19
C PRO A 450 -26.23 7.61 -10.50
N ASN A 451 -25.09 8.30 -10.58
CA ASN A 451 -24.26 8.31 -11.79
C ASN A 451 -23.60 6.95 -12.06
N CYS A 452 -23.14 6.24 -11.02
CA CYS A 452 -22.54 4.91 -11.17
C CYS A 452 -23.56 3.93 -11.76
N LYS A 453 -24.72 3.86 -11.09
CA LYS A 453 -25.83 3.00 -11.53
C LYS A 453 -26.31 3.33 -12.94
N ALA A 454 -26.53 4.61 -13.26
CA ALA A 454 -27.01 5.01 -14.57
C ALA A 454 -25.99 4.74 -15.70
N SER A 455 -24.69 4.86 -15.42
CA SER A 455 -23.62 4.55 -16.38
C SER A 455 -23.62 3.05 -16.72
N MET A 456 -23.70 2.19 -15.70
CA MET A 456 -23.79 0.74 -15.90
C MET A 456 -25.07 0.34 -16.64
N GLU A 457 -26.24 0.83 -16.22
CA GLU A 457 -27.53 0.50 -16.86
C GLU A 457 -27.56 0.94 -18.33
N GLN A 458 -26.93 2.07 -18.66
CA GLN A 458 -26.76 2.50 -20.06
C GLN A 458 -25.93 1.49 -20.84
N ALA A 459 -24.75 1.11 -20.33
CA ALA A 459 -23.84 0.18 -21.01
C ALA A 459 -24.49 -1.20 -21.22
N GLU A 460 -25.16 -1.73 -20.20
CA GLU A 460 -25.93 -2.98 -20.23
C GLU A 460 -27.03 -2.92 -21.31
N MET A 461 -27.76 -1.80 -21.38
CA MET A 461 -28.81 -1.59 -22.38
C MET A 461 -28.26 -1.49 -23.81
N LEU A 462 -27.14 -0.77 -24.00
CA LEU A 462 -26.57 -0.52 -25.33
C LEU A 462 -25.97 -1.79 -25.94
N PHE A 463 -25.33 -2.63 -25.14
CA PHE A 463 -24.58 -3.79 -25.62
C PHE A 463 -25.19 -5.15 -25.22
N SER A 464 -26.33 -5.16 -24.54
CA SER A 464 -27.07 -6.38 -24.16
C SER A 464 -26.23 -7.36 -23.33
N ILE A 465 -25.53 -6.83 -22.33
CA ILE A 465 -24.72 -7.59 -21.37
C ILE A 465 -25.10 -7.22 -19.93
N ASP A 466 -24.70 -8.03 -18.97
CA ASP A 466 -24.77 -7.70 -17.54
C ASP A 466 -23.36 -7.40 -17.02
N LEU A 467 -23.18 -6.22 -16.43
CA LEU A 467 -21.94 -5.81 -15.78
C LEU A 467 -22.02 -6.12 -14.28
N ASN A 468 -20.95 -6.71 -13.74
CA ASN A 468 -20.78 -6.87 -12.28
C ASN A 468 -19.93 -5.75 -11.65
N TYR A 469 -19.30 -4.94 -12.51
CA TYR A 469 -18.24 -4.01 -12.15
C TYR A 469 -18.47 -2.67 -12.86
N HIS A 470 -18.29 -1.58 -12.12
CA HIS A 470 -18.27 -0.22 -12.66
C HIS A 470 -16.83 0.22 -12.93
N HIS A 471 -16.61 0.84 -14.08
CA HIS A 471 -15.34 1.38 -14.53
C HIS A 471 -15.47 2.89 -14.82
N ASP A 472 -14.75 3.71 -14.04
CA ASP A 472 -14.73 5.16 -14.25
C ASP A 472 -13.94 5.48 -15.53
N LYS A 473 -14.52 6.33 -16.39
CA LYS A 473 -13.91 6.72 -17.66
C LYS A 473 -12.50 7.31 -17.51
N TYR A 474 -12.18 7.94 -16.38
CA TYR A 474 -10.89 8.57 -16.11
C TYR A 474 -9.85 7.60 -15.54
N GLU A 475 -10.24 6.37 -15.23
CA GLU A 475 -9.37 5.35 -14.64
C GLU A 475 -9.16 4.14 -15.56
N VAL A 476 -9.78 4.15 -16.75
CA VAL A 476 -9.52 3.16 -17.79
C VAL A 476 -8.38 3.64 -18.68
N LEU A 477 -7.39 2.77 -18.92
CA LEU A 477 -6.43 2.96 -20.00
C LEU A 477 -7.02 2.39 -21.29
N TYR A 478 -7.16 3.23 -22.32
CA TYR A 478 -7.79 2.84 -23.57
C TYR A 478 -6.75 2.49 -24.62
N LYS A 479 -6.89 1.31 -25.23
CA LYS A 479 -6.10 0.95 -26.41
C LYS A 479 -6.64 1.74 -27.61
N THR A 480 -5.79 2.53 -28.26
CA THR A 480 -6.22 3.52 -29.27
C THR A 480 -7.03 2.87 -30.40
N GLU A 481 -6.54 1.77 -30.99
CA GLU A 481 -7.22 1.08 -32.09
C GLU A 481 -8.59 0.52 -31.69
N ASP A 482 -8.68 -0.01 -30.48
CA ASP A 482 -9.93 -0.55 -29.93
C ASP A 482 -10.91 0.58 -29.62
N ALA A 483 -10.44 1.68 -29.05
CA ALA A 483 -11.27 2.84 -28.75
C ALA A 483 -11.85 3.44 -30.04
N ILE A 484 -11.07 3.53 -31.12
CA ILE A 484 -11.57 3.96 -32.44
C ILE A 484 -12.68 3.02 -32.93
N SER A 485 -12.53 1.71 -32.75
CA SER A 485 -13.51 0.70 -33.15
C SER A 485 -14.77 0.76 -32.28
N PHE A 486 -14.60 0.88 -30.97
CA PHE A 486 -15.65 1.13 -29.99
C PHE A 486 -16.47 2.36 -30.35
N CYS A 487 -15.83 3.49 -30.67
CA CYS A 487 -16.54 4.73 -30.96
C CYS A 487 -17.46 4.62 -32.18
N LYS A 488 -17.07 3.83 -33.19
CA LYS A 488 -17.96 3.52 -34.33
C LYS A 488 -19.15 2.65 -33.91
N ALA A 489 -18.91 1.68 -33.02
CA ALA A 489 -19.97 0.84 -32.47
C ALA A 489 -20.92 1.64 -31.57
N TRP A 490 -20.39 2.57 -30.76
CA TRP A 490 -21.17 3.46 -29.90
C TRP A 490 -22.06 4.41 -30.73
N ASP A 491 -21.53 5.01 -31.80
CA ASP A 491 -22.33 5.85 -32.72
C ASP A 491 -23.50 5.04 -33.32
N THR A 492 -23.26 3.77 -33.64
CA THR A 492 -24.30 2.87 -34.17
C THR A 492 -25.32 2.51 -33.10
N ALA A 493 -24.88 2.16 -31.89
CA ALA A 493 -25.74 1.77 -30.77
C ALA A 493 -26.61 2.92 -30.23
N THR A 494 -26.15 4.16 -30.45
CA THR A 494 -26.81 5.39 -30.03
C THR A 494 -27.53 6.13 -31.14
N GLU A 495 -27.62 5.56 -32.34
CA GLU A 495 -28.37 6.18 -33.45
C GLU A 495 -29.82 6.47 -33.04
N GLY A 496 -30.24 7.75 -33.14
CA GLY A 496 -31.56 8.21 -32.71
C GLY A 496 -31.75 8.36 -31.19
N LYS A 497 -30.73 8.05 -30.40
CA LYS A 497 -30.66 8.29 -28.95
C LYS A 497 -29.85 9.55 -28.67
N GLY A 498 -30.06 10.16 -27.51
CA GLY A 498 -29.37 11.39 -27.16
C GLY A 498 -29.79 11.94 -25.82
N TYR A 499 -29.07 12.97 -25.39
CA TYR A 499 -29.41 13.71 -24.17
C TYR A 499 -30.67 14.56 -24.36
N GLY A 500 -30.85 15.14 -25.54
CA GLY A 500 -32.00 16.01 -25.84
C GLY A 500 -33.34 15.28 -25.79
N ASN A 501 -33.36 13.96 -25.92
CA ASN A 501 -34.56 13.12 -25.75
C ASN A 501 -34.49 12.22 -24.49
N CYS A 502 -33.54 12.47 -23.59
CA CYS A 502 -33.33 11.78 -22.31
C CYS A 502 -33.19 10.25 -22.42
N THR A 503 -32.71 9.74 -23.57
CA THR A 503 -32.49 8.30 -23.77
C THR A 503 -31.07 7.84 -23.45
N LEU A 504 -30.14 8.79 -23.31
CA LEU A 504 -28.79 8.56 -22.80
C LEU A 504 -28.58 9.36 -21.51
N SER A 505 -27.89 8.74 -20.56
CA SER A 505 -27.47 9.36 -19.31
C SER A 505 -26.08 10.01 -19.46
N PHE A 506 -25.21 9.40 -20.27
CA PHE A 506 -23.82 9.81 -20.45
C PHE A 506 -23.40 9.73 -21.94
N GLY A 507 -22.25 10.34 -22.27
CA GLY A 507 -21.56 10.09 -23.53
C GLY A 507 -20.87 8.73 -23.46
N PRO A 508 -19.95 8.41 -24.37
CA PRO A 508 -19.15 7.20 -24.23
C PRO A 508 -18.41 7.17 -22.88
N THR A 509 -18.63 6.12 -22.09
CA THR A 509 -18.03 5.90 -20.77
C THR A 509 -17.04 4.73 -20.75
N GLY A 510 -16.34 4.55 -19.61
CA GLY A 510 -15.55 3.35 -19.35
C GLY A 510 -16.42 2.08 -19.32
N ASP A 511 -17.58 2.14 -18.67
CA ASP A 511 -18.57 1.04 -18.66
C ASP A 511 -19.00 0.65 -20.08
N ASP A 512 -19.32 1.62 -20.95
CA ASP A 512 -19.72 1.35 -22.34
C ASP A 512 -18.61 0.65 -23.13
N TYR A 513 -17.35 1.08 -22.95
CA TYR A 513 -16.19 0.50 -23.63
C TYR A 513 -15.94 -0.95 -23.20
N ILE A 514 -15.99 -1.21 -21.89
CA ILE A 514 -15.83 -2.55 -21.33
C ILE A 514 -17.01 -3.45 -21.74
N ALA A 515 -18.23 -2.94 -21.70
CA ALA A 515 -19.42 -3.67 -22.13
C ALA A 515 -19.35 -4.08 -23.60
N TRP A 516 -18.93 -3.16 -24.47
CA TRP A 516 -18.71 -3.44 -25.88
C TRP A 516 -17.67 -4.54 -26.09
N LYS A 517 -16.53 -4.48 -25.38
CA LYS A 517 -15.50 -5.52 -25.47
C LYS A 517 -16.03 -6.89 -25.07
N ILE A 518 -16.75 -6.98 -23.94
CA ILE A 518 -17.36 -8.24 -23.47
C ILE A 518 -18.39 -8.77 -24.47
N SER A 519 -19.17 -7.89 -25.10
CA SER A 519 -20.21 -8.27 -26.06
C SER A 519 -19.65 -8.84 -27.37
N SER A 520 -18.38 -8.55 -27.68
CA SER A 520 -17.75 -8.91 -28.95
C SER A 520 -16.87 -10.16 -28.80
N PRO A 521 -17.08 -11.20 -29.63
CA PRO A 521 -16.27 -12.42 -29.57
C PRO A 521 -14.82 -12.22 -30.02
N MET A 522 -14.46 -11.03 -30.52
CA MET A 522 -13.10 -10.70 -30.95
C MET A 522 -12.17 -10.40 -29.77
N PHE A 523 -12.72 -9.99 -28.62
CA PHE A 523 -11.93 -9.59 -27.47
C PHE A 523 -12.03 -10.64 -26.36
N ASN A 524 -10.91 -10.87 -25.68
CA ASN A 524 -10.92 -11.54 -24.40
C ASN A 524 -10.36 -10.58 -23.35
N ILE A 525 -11.24 -9.95 -22.59
CA ILE A 525 -10.88 -8.88 -21.67
C ILE A 525 -9.85 -9.31 -20.61
N THR A 526 -9.88 -10.59 -20.19
CA THR A 526 -8.95 -11.13 -19.19
C THR A 526 -7.52 -11.27 -19.72
N ASN A 527 -7.32 -11.20 -21.03
CA ASN A 527 -5.99 -11.22 -21.66
C ASN A 527 -5.45 -9.81 -21.91
N GLU A 528 -6.29 -8.79 -21.77
CA GLU A 528 -5.94 -7.40 -22.10
C GLU A 528 -5.94 -6.47 -20.88
N PHE A 529 -6.58 -6.88 -19.79
CA PHE A 529 -6.66 -6.10 -18.56
C PHE A 529 -6.53 -6.98 -17.34
N VAL A 530 -5.94 -6.40 -16.30
CA VAL A 530 -5.86 -6.98 -14.96
C VAL A 530 -6.90 -6.31 -14.07
N PRO A 531 -8.03 -6.96 -13.77
CA PRO A 531 -9.08 -6.34 -12.97
C PRO A 531 -8.59 -6.15 -11.52
N LYS A 532 -8.77 -4.95 -10.95
CA LYS A 532 -8.44 -4.66 -9.55
C LYS A 532 -9.54 -3.85 -8.86
N ASP A 533 -9.91 -4.29 -7.66
CA ASP A 533 -10.87 -3.57 -6.81
C ASP A 533 -10.24 -2.30 -6.22
N LYS A 534 -11.04 -1.27 -6.00
CA LYS A 534 -10.60 0.05 -5.49
C LYS A 534 -10.71 0.20 -3.98
#